data_AF-A0A348YZQ8-F1
#
_entry.id   AF-A0A348YZQ8-F1
#
_cell.length_a   1.000
_cell.length_b   1.000
_cell.length_c   1.000
_cell.angle_alpha   90.00
_cell.angle_beta   90.00
_cell.angle_gamma   90.00
#
_symmetry.space_group_name_H-M   'P 1'
#
loop_
_entity.id
_entity.type
_entity.pdbx_description
1 polymer ?
#
loop_
_entity_poly.entity_id
_entity_poly.type
_entity_poly.pdbx_seq_one_letter_code
_entity_poly.pdbx_strand_id
1 'polypeptide(L)' 'MPKIFIKQLGKDFEYVPKKSLLQLLLENDIFVDNPCNGNGSCGKCKVRVLEGNL' A
#
# COMPACT_ATOMS: atom_id res chain seq x y z
N MET A 1 11.20 -12.38 4.91
CA MET A 1 10.63 -11.37 3.98
C MET A 1 10.24 -10.14 4.78
N PRO A 2 10.42 -8.92 4.26
CA PRO A 2 9.97 -7.72 4.96
C PRO A 2 8.44 -7.72 5.10
N LYS A 3 7.94 -7.13 6.19
CA LYS A 3 6.51 -6.96 6.45
C LYS A 3 6.11 -5.51 6.22
N ILE A 4 4.88 -5.30 5.77
CA ILE A 4 4.27 -3.98 5.66
C ILE A 4 3.24 -3.86 6.78
N PHE A 5 3.32 -2.78 7.57
CA PHE A 5 2.40 -2.50 8.67
C PHE A 5 1.56 -1.25 8.40
N ILE A 6 0.23 -1.39 8.47
CA ILE A 6 -0.71 -0.29 8.27
C ILE A 6 -1.18 0.23 9.63
N LYS A 7 -0.52 1.29 10.11
CA LYS A 7 -0.74 1.86 11.45
C LYS A 7 -2.20 2.19 11.77
N GLN A 8 -2.98 2.66 10.79
CA GLN A 8 -4.38 3.05 11.01
C GLN A 8 -5.32 1.86 11.21
N LEU A 9 -4.96 0.70 10.65
CA LEU A 9 -5.78 -0.51 10.70
C LEU A 9 -5.25 -1.54 11.70
N GLY A 10 -4.02 -1.36 12.20
CA GLY A 10 -3.36 -2.35 13.05
C GLY A 10 -3.11 -3.69 12.35
N LYS A 11 -3.06 -3.70 11.02
CA LYS A 11 -2.85 -4.90 10.19
C LYS A 11 -1.44 -4.92 9.61
N ASP A 12 -0.84 -6.10 9.54
CA ASP A 12 0.37 -6.37 8.75
C ASP A 12 0.14 -7.44 7.70
N PHE A 13 0.96 -7.41 6.66
CA PHE A 13 1.01 -8.44 5.63
C PHE A 13 2.43 -8.55 5.06
N GLU A 14 2.69 -9.65 4.38
CA GLU A 14 4.00 -9.92 3.78
C GLU A 14 4.22 -9.13 2.49
N TYR A 15 5.43 -8.61 2.33
CA TYR A 15 5.85 -8.03 1.06
C TYR A 15 6.07 -9.12 0.01
N VAL A 16 5.43 -8.96 -1.16
CA VAL A 16 5.67 -9.81 -2.33
C VAL A 16 6.47 -9.03 -3.38
N PRO A 17 7.65 -9.54 -3.81
CA PRO A 17 8.45 -8.91 -4.85
C PRO A 17 7.66 -8.72 -6.16
N LYS A 18 8.02 -7.69 -6.93
CA LYS A 18 7.41 -7.33 -8.24
C LYS A 18 5.95 -6.86 -8.17
N LYS A 19 5.34 -6.74 -6.99
CA LYS A 19 4.05 -6.09 -6.80
C LYS A 19 4.22 -4.66 -6.30
N SER A 20 3.36 -3.77 -6.77
CA SER A 20 3.26 -2.42 -6.22
C SER A 20 2.58 -2.43 -4.85
N LEU A 21 2.81 -1.40 -4.05
CA LEU A 21 2.11 -1.24 -2.77
C LEU A 21 0.58 -1.23 -2.94
N LEU A 22 0.06 -0.56 -3.98
CA LEU A 22 -1.38 -0.53 -4.26
C LEU A 22 -1.95 -1.94 -4.50
N GLN A 23 -1.26 -2.78 -5.29
CA GLN A 23 -1.69 -4.16 -5.52
C GLN A 23 -1.70 -4.97 -4.22
N LEU A 24 -0.64 -4.86 -3.42
CA LEU A 24 -0.54 -5.58 -2.14
C LEU A 24 -1.65 -5.16 -1.17
N LEU A 25 -2.00 -3.87 -1.12
CA LEU A 25 -3.11 -3.38 -0.29
C LEU A 25 -4.44 -3.99 -0.73
N LEU A 26 -4.76 -3.95 -2.03
CA LEU A 26 -6.01 -4.49 -2.56
C LEU A 26 -6.13 -6.01 -2.38
N GLU A 27 -5.04 -6.76 -2.59
CA GLU A 27 -5.00 -8.22 -2.39
C GLU A 27 -5.16 -8.64 -0.92
N ASN A 28 -4.90 -7.74 0.03
CA ASN A 28 -5.08 -7.96 1.47
C ASN A 28 -6.37 -7.29 2.00
N ASP A 29 -7.35 -7.01 1.12
CA ASP A 29 -8.63 -6.38 1.45
C ASP A 29 -8.50 -4.99 2.11
N ILE A 30 -7.45 -4.24 1.76
CA ILE A 30 -7.22 -2.87 2.24
C ILE A 30 -7.55 -1.91 1.10
N PHE A 31 -8.77 -1.37 1.15
CA PHE A 31 -9.28 -0.46 0.13
C PHE A 31 -8.76 0.96 0.32
N VAL A 32 -8.27 1.54 -0.77
CA VAL A 32 -7.87 2.95 -0.88
C VAL A 32 -8.43 3.52 -2.18
N ASP A 33 -8.87 4.78 -2.16
CA ASP A 33 -9.36 5.44 -3.37
C ASP A 33 -8.27 5.51 -4.44
N ASN A 34 -8.55 4.92 -5.60
CA ASN A 34 -7.60 4.78 -6.70
C ASN A 34 -8.24 5.04 -8.07
N PRO A 35 -8.97 6.15 -8.30
CA PRO A 35 -9.68 6.40 -9.57
C PRO A 35 -8.76 6.44 -10.80
N CYS A 36 -7.46 6.72 -10.59
CA CYS A 36 -6.45 6.72 -11.65
C CYS A 36 -5.75 5.36 -11.86
N ASN A 37 -6.18 4.30 -11.15
CA ASN A 37 -5.59 2.97 -11.19
C ASN A 37 -4.07 2.93 -10.94
N GLY A 38 -3.56 3.82 -10.08
CA GLY A 38 -2.15 3.85 -9.69
C GLY A 38 -1.21 4.54 -10.69
N ASN A 39 -1.72 5.25 -11.70
CA ASN A 39 -0.86 6.00 -12.64
C ASN A 39 -0.32 7.34 -12.09
N GLY A 40 -0.74 7.73 -10.88
CA GLY A 40 -0.26 8.94 -10.19
C GLY A 40 -0.98 10.24 -10.52
N SER A 41 -2.01 10.25 -11.38
CA SER A 41 -2.65 11.51 -11.82
C SER A 41 -3.63 12.13 -10.82
N CYS A 42 -4.16 11.36 -9.86
CA CYS A 42 -5.19 11.85 -8.93
C CYS A 42 -4.73 12.09 -7.48
N GLY A 43 -3.59 11.52 -7.08
CA GLY A 43 -3.05 11.63 -5.71
C GLY A 43 -3.87 11.00 -4.57
N LYS A 44 -4.96 10.27 -4.85
CA LYS A 44 -5.88 9.74 -3.83
C LYS A 44 -5.30 8.58 -3.01
N CYS A 45 -4.50 7.71 -3.61
CA CYS A 45 -3.84 6.59 -2.93
C CYS A 45 -2.47 6.95 -2.33
N LYS A 46 -2.23 8.24 -2.06
CA LYS A 46 -0.95 8.73 -1.51
C LYS A 46 -0.77 8.25 -0.06
N VAL A 47 0.39 7.71 0.24
CA VAL A 47 0.75 7.22 1.59
C VAL A 47 1.86 8.06 2.20
N ARG A 48 2.01 7.93 3.52
CA ARG A 48 3.15 8.48 4.28
C ARG A 48 3.89 7.31 4.92
N VAL A 49 5.18 7.19 4.62
CA VAL A 49 6.08 6.25 5.29
C VAL A 49 6.40 6.81 6.68
N LEU A 50 6.12 6.03 7.72
CA LEU A 50 6.43 6.41 9.11
C LEU A 50 7.78 5.82 9.55
N GLU A 51 8.09 4.62 9.10
CA GLU A 51 9.30 3.86 9.44
C GLU A 51 9.76 3.05 8.22
N GLY A 52 11.07 2.82 8.10
CA GLY A 52 11.69 2.14 6.96
C GLY A 52 11.96 3.04 5.76
N ASN A 53 12.48 2.45 4.67
CA ASN A 53 12.76 3.13 3.41
C ASN A 53 12.05 2.40 2.26
N LEU A 54 11.67 3.17 1.22
CA LEU A 54 11.05 2.69 -0.01
C LEU A 54 12.11 2.35 -1.07
#